data_AF-A0A085MAY2-F1
#
_entry.id   AF-A0A085MAY2-F1
#
_cell.length_a   1.000
_cell.length_b   1.000
_cell.length_c   1.000
_cell.angle_alpha   90.00
_cell.angle_beta   90.00
_cell.angle_gamma   90.00
#
_symmetry.space_group_name_H-M   'P 1'
#
loop_
_entity.id
_entity.type
_entity.pdbx_description
1 polymer ?
#
loop_
_entity_poly.entity_id
_entity_poly.type
_entity_poly.pdbx_seq_one_letter_code
_entity_poly.pdbx_strand_id
1 'polypeptide(L)'
;MFAAVVLRGFIRAAPASRLSTVAARQCALGLKTWAPLASNVKTPIQAWGWDYLQRQKSLHRPIAPHLTVYKPMLTWMLSGLHRITGVAMGTTIAILSVGLLVVPFDFTAMINFIRDLHLPALLVYAVKYAIAWPLTYHTLNGVRFLGFDLAKGTDIPTVYKTGWTVVALSVVSLNIWEMIVVYCLYSLANTLRRIFIAEVPTIAIDWVQIEVNTTPLCDEFIAHRVGLIPLTSDQVVDRMRYTRDCQCDDFCSECAVELTLNHKCTDDKSHSATTAAMVSKDSRVVPACGIHKKLLEEYGEYEDILIAKMRKGQQLKLRCFARKGFGKEHAKWNPTASVSFEYDPDNALRHTDYPKPEEWPKSEYSSLHGNLRESPTVDVGGEPRKFWMGVESSGALKAENIVLSGLAVLKEKLNDIRTQLANEESKMFLII
;
A
#
# COMPACT_ATOMS: atom_id res chain seq x y z
N MET A 1 36.21 30.25 -0.88
CA MET A 1 36.32 30.59 -2.33
C MET A 1 35.73 29.53 -3.27
N PHE A 2 35.38 28.32 -2.80
CA PHE A 2 34.69 27.29 -3.60
C PHE A 2 33.15 27.45 -3.70
N ALA A 3 32.50 28.13 -2.75
CA ALA A 3 31.05 28.38 -2.77
C ALA A 3 30.59 29.41 -3.82
N ALA A 4 31.50 30.24 -4.35
CA ALA A 4 31.17 31.31 -5.30
C ALA A 4 31.24 30.88 -6.78
N VAL A 5 31.89 29.73 -7.07
CA VAL A 5 32.06 29.23 -8.45
C VAL A 5 30.85 28.40 -8.89
N VAL A 6 30.21 27.67 -7.97
CA VAL A 6 29.00 26.87 -8.28
C VAL A 6 27.80 27.77 -8.58
N LEU A 7 27.67 28.93 -7.92
CA LEU A 7 26.54 29.84 -8.16
C LEU A 7 26.56 30.58 -9.51
N ARG A 8 27.71 30.67 -10.19
CA ARG A 8 27.84 31.44 -11.44
C ARG A 8 27.47 30.66 -12.71
N GLY A 9 27.33 29.33 -12.63
CA GLY A 9 26.94 28.48 -13.77
C GLY A 9 25.43 28.36 -14.01
N PHE A 10 24.58 28.81 -13.08
CA PHE A 10 23.13 28.51 -13.07
C PHE A 10 22.21 29.67 -13.46
N ILE A 11 22.72 30.77 -14.01
CA ILE A 11 21.89 31.89 -14.48
C ILE A 11 21.94 31.98 -16.01
N ARG A 12 21.24 31.05 -16.66
CA ARG A 12 20.55 31.31 -17.94
C ARG A 12 19.12 30.83 -17.80
N ALA A 13 18.31 31.63 -17.11
CA ALA A 13 16.88 31.48 -17.10
C ALA A 13 16.34 31.83 -18.50
N ALA A 14 15.57 30.91 -19.10
CA ALA A 14 14.70 31.22 -20.23
C ALA A 14 13.70 32.33 -19.83
N PRO A 15 13.24 33.17 -20.78
CA PRO A 15 12.38 34.30 -20.44
C PRO A 15 11.03 33.79 -19.92
N ALA A 16 10.74 34.09 -18.64
CA ALA A 16 9.45 33.82 -18.03
C ALA A 16 8.35 34.57 -18.79
N SER A 17 7.38 33.82 -19.32
CA SER A 17 6.13 34.36 -19.85
C SER A 17 5.35 35.06 -18.73
N ARG A 18 4.74 36.19 -19.08
CA ARG A 18 4.07 37.15 -18.19
C ARG A 18 2.78 36.59 -17.55
N LEU A 19 2.88 35.70 -16.55
CA LEU A 19 1.69 35.20 -15.83
C LEU A 19 1.84 35.09 -14.30
N SER A 20 2.83 35.75 -13.66
CA SER A 20 3.09 35.54 -12.22
C SER A 20 2.88 36.74 -11.29
N THR A 21 2.49 37.93 -11.77
CA THR A 21 2.30 39.08 -10.85
C THR A 21 0.96 39.07 -10.11
N VAL A 22 -0.04 38.31 -10.59
CA VAL A 22 -1.34 38.17 -9.90
C VAL A 22 -1.28 37.07 -8.82
N ALA A 23 -0.62 35.95 -9.10
CA ALA A 23 -0.46 34.84 -8.14
C ALA A 23 0.39 35.22 -6.90
N ALA A 24 1.44 36.03 -7.10
CA ALA A 24 2.29 36.48 -6.00
C ALA A 24 1.58 37.43 -5.01
N ARG A 25 0.52 38.13 -5.43
CA ARG A 25 -0.30 38.98 -4.56
C ARG A 25 -1.38 38.21 -3.79
N GLN A 26 -1.86 37.08 -4.32
CA GLN A 26 -2.86 36.24 -3.64
C GLN A 26 -2.26 35.34 -2.56
N CYS A 27 -1.03 34.82 -2.75
CA CYS A 27 -0.35 34.02 -1.71
C CYS A 27 0.02 34.82 -0.44
N ALA A 28 0.13 36.15 -0.51
CA ALA A 28 0.42 36.99 0.65
C ALA A 28 -0.81 37.24 1.54
N LEU A 29 -2.03 36.92 1.07
CA LEU A 29 -3.28 37.18 1.79
C LEU A 29 -3.86 35.95 2.51
N GLY A 30 -3.39 34.73 2.20
CA GLY A 30 -3.83 33.46 2.81
C GLY A 30 -2.94 32.93 3.94
N LEU A 31 -2.19 33.79 4.62
CA LEU A 31 -1.40 33.44 5.82
C LEU A 31 -1.97 34.09 7.08
N LYS A 32 -3.29 34.32 7.11
CA LYS A 32 -4.01 34.56 8.36
C LYS A 32 -4.29 33.20 8.99
N THR A 33 -3.26 32.61 9.56
CA THR A 33 -3.43 31.57 10.56
C THR A 33 -4.46 32.08 11.58
N TRP A 34 -5.39 31.21 11.99
CA TRP A 34 -6.42 31.47 12.99
C TRP A 34 -5.86 31.74 14.42
N ALA A 35 -4.69 32.37 14.51
CA ALA A 35 -4.29 33.06 15.72
C ALA A 35 -5.13 34.34 15.81
N PRO A 36 -5.85 34.59 16.92
CA PRO A 36 -6.52 35.87 17.10
C PRO A 36 -5.49 36.99 16.86
N LEU A 37 -5.85 37.96 16.01
CA LEU A 37 -5.07 39.18 15.79
C LEU A 37 -4.62 39.68 17.17
N ALA A 38 -3.32 39.55 17.44
CA ALA A 38 -2.78 39.92 18.73
C ALA A 38 -3.11 41.41 18.95
N SER A 39 -4.06 41.66 19.85
CA SER A 39 -4.44 43.00 20.25
C SER A 39 -3.20 43.66 20.85
N ASN A 40 -2.72 44.73 20.22
CA ASN A 40 -1.71 45.60 20.82
C ASN A 40 -2.26 46.36 22.04
N VAL A 41 -3.59 46.33 22.24
CA VAL A 41 -4.24 46.87 23.43
C VAL A 41 -4.08 45.85 24.55
N LYS A 42 -3.14 46.14 25.45
CA LYS A 42 -2.96 45.39 26.70
C LYS A 42 -4.12 45.73 27.63
N THR A 43 -4.72 44.72 28.25
CA THR A 43 -5.63 44.95 29.37
C THR A 43 -4.87 45.67 30.51
N PRO A 44 -5.56 46.37 31.44
CA PRO A 44 -4.88 47.07 32.54
C PRO A 44 -3.89 46.19 33.33
N ILE A 45 -4.23 44.91 33.54
CA ILE A 45 -3.34 43.95 34.21
C ILE A 45 -2.11 43.59 33.36
N GLN A 46 -2.27 43.49 32.03
CA GLN A 46 -1.17 43.22 31.09
C GLN A 46 -0.26 44.44 30.92
N ALA A 47 -0.81 45.65 30.94
CA ALA A 47 -0.04 46.89 30.90
C ALA A 47 0.82 47.01 32.17
N TRP A 48 0.21 46.79 33.34
CA TRP A 48 0.93 46.76 34.62
C TRP A 48 2.04 45.70 34.64
N GLY A 49 1.75 44.47 34.21
CA GLY A 49 2.74 43.40 34.15
C GLY A 49 3.89 43.70 33.18
N TRP A 50 3.60 44.37 32.07
CA TRP A 50 4.63 44.80 31.12
C TRP A 50 5.54 45.90 31.69
N ASP A 51 4.96 46.91 32.34
CA ASP A 51 5.73 47.99 32.95
C ASP A 51 6.62 47.47 34.08
N TYR A 52 6.10 46.52 34.88
CA TYR A 52 6.89 45.80 35.87
C TYR A 52 8.07 45.07 35.23
N LEU A 53 7.85 44.35 34.13
CA LEU A 53 8.89 43.61 33.41
C LEU A 53 9.96 44.54 32.81
N GLN A 54 9.55 45.65 32.20
CA GLN A 54 10.49 46.66 31.69
C GLN A 54 11.32 47.30 32.81
N ARG A 55 10.70 47.55 33.97
CA ARG A 55 11.41 48.04 35.16
C ARG A 55 12.45 47.03 35.65
N GLN A 56 12.09 45.75 35.79
CA GLN A 56 13.07 44.72 36.19
C GLN A 56 14.20 44.58 35.17
N LYS A 57 13.90 44.70 33.87
CA LYS A 57 14.89 44.70 32.79
C LYS A 57 15.87 45.87 32.91
N SER A 58 15.38 47.07 33.17
CA SER A 58 16.23 48.26 33.37
C SER A 58 17.17 48.12 34.58
N LEU A 59 16.74 47.34 35.59
CA LEU A 59 17.50 47.02 36.79
C LEU A 59 18.46 45.83 36.61
N HIS A 60 18.62 45.29 35.39
CA HIS A 60 19.46 44.11 35.09
C HIS A 60 19.13 42.86 35.93
N ARG A 61 17.88 42.75 36.42
CA ARG A 61 17.44 41.59 37.18
C ARG A 61 17.08 40.45 36.22
N PRO A 62 17.41 39.18 36.56
CA PRO A 62 17.03 38.04 35.75
C PRO A 62 15.50 37.90 35.73
N ILE A 63 14.91 38.00 34.54
CA ILE A 63 13.47 37.87 34.36
C ILE A 63 13.13 36.39 34.20
N ALA A 64 12.15 35.91 34.97
CA ALA A 64 11.70 34.52 34.87
C ALA A 64 10.97 34.25 33.53
N PRO A 65 11.12 33.05 32.94
CA PRO A 65 11.94 31.94 33.43
C PRO A 65 13.39 32.06 32.96
N HIS A 66 14.31 32.38 33.87
CA HIS A 66 15.74 32.31 33.57
C HIS A 66 16.19 30.87 33.84
N LEU A 67 16.58 30.16 32.78
CA LEU A 67 16.87 28.73 32.85
C LEU A 67 18.14 28.40 33.66
N THR A 68 18.96 29.40 33.99
CA THR A 68 20.24 29.25 34.68
C THR A 68 20.12 28.89 36.17
N VAL A 69 18.97 29.09 36.81
CA VAL A 69 18.74 28.67 38.21
C VAL A 69 18.15 27.27 38.34
N TYR A 70 17.71 26.66 37.25
CA TYR A 70 17.13 25.32 37.28
C TYR A 70 18.21 24.28 37.04
N LYS A 71 18.27 23.27 37.92
CA LYS A 71 19.09 22.08 37.69
C LYS A 71 18.54 21.34 36.46
N PRO A 72 19.37 21.02 35.45
CA PRO A 72 18.91 20.25 34.30
C PRO A 72 18.45 18.86 34.74
N MET A 73 17.21 18.53 34.39
CA MET A 73 16.60 17.23 34.62
C MET A 73 16.33 16.57 33.28
N LEU A 74 16.62 15.27 33.19
CA LEU A 74 16.46 14.49 31.96
C LEU A 74 15.05 14.62 31.36
N THR A 75 14.03 14.73 32.20
CA THR A 75 12.62 14.79 31.79
C THR A 75 12.29 15.99 30.91
N TRP A 76 12.68 17.20 31.32
CA TRP A 76 12.44 18.40 30.52
C TRP A 76 13.43 18.51 29.35
N MET A 77 14.65 17.97 29.49
CA MET A 77 15.61 17.89 28.39
C MET A 77 15.08 17.01 27.24
N LEU A 78 14.51 15.85 27.54
CA LEU A 78 13.88 14.98 26.53
C LEU A 78 12.66 15.65 25.89
N SER A 79 11.85 16.37 26.68
CA SER A 79 10.72 17.13 26.11
C SER A 79 11.19 18.26 25.20
N GLY A 80 12.20 19.02 25.63
CA GLY A 80 12.79 20.11 24.85
C GLY A 80 13.45 19.61 23.57
N LEU A 81 14.22 18.53 23.66
CA LEU A 81 14.87 17.89 22.52
C LEU A 81 13.83 17.44 21.50
N HIS A 82 12.76 16.76 21.93
CA HIS A 82 11.65 16.35 21.06
C HIS A 82 11.00 17.53 20.33
N ARG A 83 10.84 18.69 20.97
CA ARG A 83 10.30 19.88 20.30
C ARG A 83 11.27 20.45 19.27
N ILE A 84 12.54 20.59 19.64
CA ILE A 84 13.58 21.16 18.78
C ILE A 84 13.80 20.27 17.55
N THR A 85 13.93 18.96 17.74
CA THR A 85 14.09 17.99 16.65
C THR A 85 12.85 17.93 15.78
N GLY A 86 11.66 18.10 16.35
CA GLY A 86 10.40 18.13 15.61
C GLY A 86 10.31 19.35 14.68
N VAL A 87 10.67 20.54 15.19
CA VAL A 87 10.74 21.76 14.37
C VAL A 87 11.79 21.62 13.27
N ALA A 88 12.98 21.10 13.59
CA ALA A 88 14.05 20.88 12.61
C ALA A 88 13.62 19.91 11.50
N MET A 89 13.00 18.78 11.87
CA MET A 89 12.50 17.78 10.93
C MET A 89 11.39 18.36 10.05
N GLY A 90 10.38 19.01 10.65
CA GLY A 90 9.28 19.63 9.92
C GLY A 90 9.75 20.71 8.94
N THR A 91 10.68 21.56 9.36
CA THR A 91 11.28 22.60 8.51
C THR A 91 12.09 21.97 7.36
N THR A 92 12.87 20.93 7.64
CA THR A 92 13.67 20.24 6.63
C THR A 92 12.80 19.57 5.57
N ILE A 93 11.75 18.87 5.99
CA ILE A 93 10.77 18.27 5.08
C ILE A 93 10.10 19.36 4.25
N ALA A 94 9.62 20.44 4.86
CA ALA A 94 8.96 21.53 4.14
C ALA A 94 9.88 22.16 3.07
N ILE A 95 11.15 22.44 3.40
CA ILE A 95 12.13 22.98 2.45
C ILE A 95 12.40 21.98 1.31
N LEU A 96 12.60 20.69 1.64
CA LEU A 96 12.85 19.66 0.63
C LEU A 96 11.64 19.47 -0.29
N SER A 97 10.42 19.46 0.25
CA SER A 97 9.17 19.35 -0.50
C SER A 97 8.98 20.51 -1.47
N VAL A 98 9.20 21.74 -1.02
CA VAL A 98 9.16 22.93 -1.89
C VAL A 98 10.26 22.87 -2.94
N GLY A 99 11.46 22.42 -2.57
CA GLY A 99 12.59 22.22 -3.49
C GLY A 99 12.25 21.24 -4.61
N LEU A 100 11.68 20.07 -4.28
CA LEU A 100 11.27 19.07 -5.25
C LEU A 100 10.13 19.52 -6.18
N LEU A 101 9.30 20.47 -5.75
CA LEU A 101 8.23 21.04 -6.57
C LEU A 101 8.72 22.09 -7.58
N VAL A 102 9.79 22.81 -7.23
CA VAL A 102 10.30 23.94 -8.04
C VAL A 102 11.45 23.51 -8.97
N VAL A 103 12.17 22.46 -8.60
CA VAL A 103 13.36 22.00 -9.33
C VAL A 103 12.96 20.99 -10.44
N PRO A 104 13.40 21.18 -11.70
CA PRO A 104 12.96 20.38 -12.85
C PRO A 104 13.66 19.01 -12.98
N PHE A 105 14.26 18.48 -11.91
CA PHE A 105 14.97 17.20 -11.93
C PHE A 105 14.11 16.10 -11.32
N ASP A 106 14.13 14.91 -11.93
CA ASP A 106 13.50 13.74 -11.33
C ASP A 106 14.35 13.21 -10.15
N PHE A 107 13.73 12.39 -9.31
CA PHE A 107 14.40 11.82 -8.13
C PHE A 107 15.68 11.04 -8.53
N THR A 108 15.65 10.38 -9.69
CA THR A 108 16.78 9.62 -10.24
C THR A 108 17.99 10.50 -10.53
N ALA A 109 17.80 11.67 -11.15
CA ALA A 109 18.86 12.63 -11.44
C ALA A 109 19.50 13.18 -10.15
N MET A 110 18.69 13.43 -9.12
CA MET A 110 19.20 13.89 -7.82
C MET A 110 20.06 12.83 -7.12
N ILE A 111 19.64 11.56 -7.14
CA ILE A 111 20.41 10.45 -6.57
C ILE A 111 21.73 10.24 -7.33
N ASN A 112 21.69 10.31 -8.66
CA ASN A 112 22.89 10.18 -9.49
C ASN A 112 23.87 11.33 -9.21
N PHE A 113 23.39 12.57 -9.12
CA PHE A 113 24.22 13.71 -8.73
C PHE A 113 24.90 13.50 -7.37
N ILE A 114 24.16 13.07 -6.34
CA ILE A 114 24.73 12.81 -5.00
C ILE A 114 25.80 11.70 -5.06
N ARG A 115 25.59 10.67 -5.88
CA ARG A 115 26.56 9.59 -6.09
C ARG A 115 27.84 10.12 -6.77
N ASP A 116 27.68 11.00 -7.74
CA ASP A 116 28.78 11.60 -8.50
C ASP A 116 29.62 12.60 -7.69
N LEU A 117 29.13 13.06 -6.52
CA LEU A 117 29.94 13.84 -5.58
C LEU A 117 31.06 13.04 -4.90
N HIS A 118 31.08 11.70 -5.02
CA HIS A 118 32.12 10.82 -4.45
C HIS A 118 32.43 11.15 -2.98
N LEU A 119 31.39 11.39 -2.17
CA LEU A 119 31.57 11.79 -0.78
C LEU A 119 32.19 10.65 0.05
N PRO A 120 33.09 10.96 1.00
CA PRO A 120 33.64 9.95 1.91
C PRO A 120 32.54 9.21 2.67
N ALA A 121 32.67 7.89 2.80
CA ALA A 121 31.65 7.04 3.43
C ALA A 121 31.22 7.55 4.80
N LEU A 122 32.17 7.98 5.64
CA LEU A 122 31.89 8.54 6.97
C LEU A 122 30.97 9.76 6.90
N LEU A 123 31.14 10.64 5.91
CA LEU A 123 30.31 11.82 5.74
C LEU A 123 28.90 11.45 5.28
N VAL A 124 28.77 10.50 4.36
CA VAL A 124 27.48 9.97 3.92
C VAL A 124 26.73 9.34 5.09
N TYR A 125 27.41 8.54 5.92
CA TYR A 125 26.84 7.97 7.14
C TYR A 125 26.43 9.04 8.15
N ALA A 126 27.25 10.06 8.36
CA ALA A 126 26.93 11.16 9.28
C ALA A 126 25.70 11.97 8.83
N VAL A 127 25.56 12.25 7.54
CA VAL A 127 24.39 12.95 6.99
C VAL A 127 23.15 12.08 7.08
N LYS A 128 23.23 10.79 6.72
CA LYS A 128 22.13 9.82 6.90
C LYS A 128 21.70 9.74 8.37
N TYR A 129 22.66 9.66 9.30
CA TYR A 129 22.43 9.69 10.74
C TYR A 129 21.66 10.94 11.16
N ALA A 130 22.13 12.13 10.75
CA ALA A 130 21.54 13.40 11.13
C ALA A 130 20.08 13.54 10.69
N ILE A 131 19.71 12.91 9.57
CA ILE A 131 18.34 12.91 9.04
C ILE A 131 17.47 11.85 9.74
N ALA A 132 17.99 10.64 9.97
CA ALA A 132 17.23 9.51 10.49
C ALA A 132 17.07 9.50 12.02
N TRP A 133 18.07 10.02 12.75
CA TRP A 133 18.07 10.02 14.21
C TRP A 133 16.88 10.79 14.81
N PRO A 134 16.53 12.01 14.35
CA PRO A 134 15.34 12.71 14.82
C PRO A 134 14.08 11.86 14.71
N LEU A 135 13.87 11.19 13.58
CA LEU A 135 12.67 10.38 13.35
C LEU A 135 12.58 9.20 14.33
N THR A 136 13.69 8.48 14.55
CA THR A 136 13.71 7.36 15.51
C THR A 136 13.50 7.83 16.95
N TYR A 137 14.19 8.90 17.31
CA TYR A 137 14.05 9.52 18.62
C TYR A 137 12.60 9.96 18.86
N HIS A 138 11.95 10.56 17.87
CA HIS A 138 10.53 10.94 17.94
C HIS A 138 9.60 9.76 18.11
N THR A 139 9.78 8.68 17.35
CA THR A 139 8.95 7.47 17.45
C THR A 139 9.08 6.81 18.83
N LEU A 140 10.31 6.59 19.30
CA LEU A 140 10.57 5.96 20.60
C LEU A 140 10.07 6.83 21.76
N ASN A 141 10.29 8.15 21.69
CA ASN A 141 9.79 9.07 22.69
C ASN A 141 8.26 9.21 22.63
N GLY A 142 7.65 9.09 21.44
CA GLY A 142 6.21 9.05 21.24
C GLY A 142 5.55 7.84 21.90
N VAL A 143 6.13 6.64 21.75
CA VAL A 143 5.68 5.42 22.45
C VAL A 143 5.76 5.61 23.98
N ARG A 144 6.83 6.25 24.47
CA ARG A 144 6.97 6.59 25.89
C ARG A 144 5.88 7.56 26.36
N PHE A 145 5.56 8.60 25.59
CA PHE A 145 4.49 9.54 25.92
C PHE A 145 3.11 8.88 25.88
N LEU A 146 2.84 7.99 24.92
CA LEU A 146 1.62 7.19 24.88
C LEU A 146 1.47 6.31 26.14
N GLY A 147 2.59 5.79 26.65
CA GLY A 147 2.62 5.12 27.95
C GLY A 147 2.18 6.02 29.10
N PHE A 148 2.62 7.28 29.12
CA PHE A 148 2.20 8.27 30.12
C PHE A 148 0.72 8.64 29.98
N ASP A 149 0.20 8.77 28.76
CA ASP A 149 -1.22 9.02 28.51
C ASP A 149 -2.12 7.88 29.02
N LEU A 150 -1.58 6.65 29.02
CA LEU A 150 -2.20 5.46 29.62
C LEU A 150 -1.88 5.29 31.12
N ALA A 151 -1.30 6.31 31.77
CA ALA A 151 -0.87 6.31 33.17
C ALA A 151 0.13 5.18 33.54
N LYS A 152 0.88 4.65 32.56
CA LYS A 152 1.91 3.62 32.77
C LYS A 152 3.30 4.26 32.93
N GLY A 153 4.02 3.87 33.99
CA GLY A 153 5.42 4.25 34.21
C GLY A 153 5.63 5.72 34.57
N THR A 154 4.67 6.33 35.28
CA THR A 154 4.69 7.74 35.72
C THR A 154 5.47 7.95 37.02
N ASP A 155 5.95 6.90 37.67
CA ASP A 155 6.84 6.99 38.83
C ASP A 155 8.23 7.53 38.43
N ILE A 156 8.82 8.37 39.28
CA ILE A 156 10.09 9.05 38.98
C ILE A 156 11.19 8.08 38.55
N PRO A 157 11.42 6.93 39.22
CA PRO A 157 12.44 5.96 38.78
C PRO A 157 12.21 5.44 37.36
N THR A 158 10.98 5.05 37.04
CA THR A 158 10.62 4.55 35.70
C THR A 158 10.69 5.65 34.64
N VAL A 159 10.36 6.89 34.97
CA VAL A 159 10.48 8.04 34.07
C VAL A 159 11.95 8.27 33.65
N TYR A 160 12.90 8.12 34.58
CA TYR A 160 14.35 8.22 34.27
C TYR A 160 14.85 6.99 33.51
N LYS A 161 14.43 5.78 33.92
CA LYS A 161 14.79 4.51 33.24
C LYS A 161 14.36 4.54 31.77
N THR A 162 13.09 4.80 31.52
CA THR A 162 12.53 4.88 30.16
C THR A 162 13.15 6.02 29.36
N GLY A 163 13.48 7.15 29.99
CA GLY A 163 14.18 8.26 29.34
C GLY A 163 15.56 7.87 28.82
N TRP A 164 16.39 7.23 29.64
CA TRP A 164 17.71 6.73 29.22
C TRP A 164 17.59 5.59 28.20
N THR A 165 16.58 4.73 28.32
CA THR A 165 16.30 3.69 27.33
C THR A 165 15.99 4.28 25.96
N VAL A 166 15.18 5.34 25.87
CA VAL A 166 14.89 6.03 24.60
C VAL A 166 16.16 6.64 23.99
N VAL A 167 17.01 7.29 24.81
CA VAL A 167 18.29 7.85 24.33
C VAL A 167 19.18 6.75 23.78
N ALA A 168 19.42 5.68 24.56
CA ALA A 168 20.26 4.57 24.15
C ALA A 168 19.75 3.90 22.87
N LEU A 169 18.46 3.58 22.80
CA LEU A 169 17.87 2.96 21.61
C LEU A 169 17.92 3.88 20.39
N SER A 170 17.69 5.19 20.55
CA SER A 170 17.75 6.14 19.43
C SER A 170 19.16 6.28 18.84
N VAL A 171 20.20 6.10 19.66
CA VAL A 171 21.60 6.13 19.22
C VAL A 171 22.00 4.80 18.59
N VAL A 172 21.46 3.67 19.06
CA VAL A 172 21.77 2.32 18.55
C VAL A 172 20.98 1.96 17.28
N SER A 173 19.80 2.56 17.08
CA SER A 173 18.89 2.24 15.97
C SER A 173 19.40 2.61 14.56
N LEU A 174 20.65 3.02 14.42
CA LEU A 174 21.25 3.40 13.14
C LEU A 174 21.43 2.25 12.16
N ASN A 175 21.63 1.05 12.69
CA ASN A 175 21.72 -0.16 11.87
C ASN A 175 20.34 -0.62 11.35
N ILE A 176 19.25 0.03 11.77
CA ILE A 176 17.88 -0.33 11.40
C ILE A 176 17.38 0.52 10.21
N TRP A 177 17.98 1.67 9.91
CA TRP A 177 17.49 2.56 8.84
C TRP A 177 17.88 2.14 7.42
N GLU A 178 18.86 1.27 7.24
CA GLU A 178 19.05 0.59 5.96
C GLU A 178 17.84 -0.28 5.60
N MET A 179 17.01 -0.73 6.56
CA MET A 179 15.79 -1.47 6.24
C MET A 179 14.74 -0.62 5.51
N ILE A 180 14.56 0.67 5.81
CA ILE A 180 13.33 1.37 5.39
C ILE A 180 13.24 1.66 3.89
N VAL A 181 14.37 1.87 3.21
CA VAL A 181 14.41 2.05 1.73
C VAL A 181 14.41 0.69 1.01
N VAL A 182 14.91 -0.35 1.67
CA VAL A 182 15.17 -1.68 1.11
C VAL A 182 13.93 -2.58 1.16
N TYR A 183 13.03 -2.34 2.11
CA TYR A 183 11.73 -3.01 2.17
C TYR A 183 10.83 -2.68 0.97
N CYS A 184 11.17 -1.68 0.14
CA CYS A 184 10.33 -1.26 -0.98
C CYS A 184 10.19 -2.34 -2.06
N LEU A 185 11.22 -3.16 -2.31
CA LEU A 185 11.16 -4.21 -3.34
C LEU A 185 10.40 -5.46 -2.86
N TYR A 186 10.68 -5.94 -1.64
CA TYR A 186 9.94 -7.05 -1.05
C TYR A 186 8.47 -6.69 -0.82
N SER A 187 8.20 -5.50 -0.26
CA SER A 187 6.82 -5.04 -0.03
C SER A 187 6.07 -4.85 -1.35
N LEU A 188 6.71 -4.33 -2.40
CA LEU A 188 6.11 -4.24 -3.72
C LEU A 188 5.79 -5.62 -4.29
N ALA A 189 6.73 -6.56 -4.25
CA ALA A 189 6.52 -7.90 -4.78
C ALA A 189 5.39 -8.65 -4.04
N ASN A 190 5.34 -8.54 -2.71
CA ASN A 190 4.24 -9.09 -1.91
C ASN A 190 2.92 -8.35 -2.16
N THR A 191 2.95 -7.04 -2.39
CA THR A 191 1.75 -6.27 -2.76
C THR A 191 1.18 -6.75 -4.08
N LEU A 192 2.02 -6.95 -5.10
CA LEU A 192 1.61 -7.50 -6.39
C LEU A 192 0.98 -8.89 -6.23
N ARG A 193 1.61 -9.78 -5.46
CA ARG A 193 1.04 -11.10 -5.13
C ARG A 193 -0.37 -10.98 -4.55
N ARG A 194 -0.58 -10.09 -3.59
CA ARG A 194 -1.89 -9.89 -2.94
C ARG A 194 -2.92 -9.30 -3.89
N ILE A 195 -2.50 -8.41 -4.79
CA ILE A 195 -3.37 -7.81 -5.80
C ILE A 195 -3.84 -8.87 -6.81
N PHE A 196 -2.95 -9.73 -7.29
CA PHE A 196 -3.30 -10.80 -8.21
C PHE A 196 -4.39 -11.73 -7.65
N ILE A 197 -4.36 -12.00 -6.34
CA ILE A 197 -5.35 -12.86 -5.67
C ILE A 197 -6.66 -12.12 -5.37
N ALA A 198 -6.57 -10.90 -4.83
CA ALA A 198 -7.70 -10.28 -4.13
C ALA A 198 -8.33 -9.09 -4.88
N GLU A 199 -7.64 -8.48 -5.84
CA GLU A 199 -8.05 -7.18 -6.38
C GLU A 199 -8.15 -7.14 -7.91
N VAL A 200 -7.63 -8.14 -8.62
CA VAL A 200 -7.90 -8.29 -10.06
C VAL A 200 -9.38 -8.66 -10.23
N PRO A 201 -10.15 -7.85 -10.99
CA PRO A 201 -11.57 -8.12 -11.17
C PRO A 201 -11.81 -9.29 -12.12
N THR A 202 -12.88 -10.05 -11.87
CA THR A 202 -13.37 -11.15 -12.72
C THR A 202 -14.89 -11.12 -12.79
N ILE A 203 -15.47 -11.96 -13.66
CA ILE A 203 -16.91 -12.18 -13.74
C ILE A 203 -17.24 -13.54 -13.15
N ALA A 204 -18.15 -13.58 -12.18
CA ALA A 204 -18.65 -14.82 -11.57
C ALA A 204 -20.15 -14.73 -11.33
N ILE A 205 -20.81 -15.89 -11.22
CA ILE A 205 -22.24 -15.96 -10.95
C ILE A 205 -22.52 -15.48 -9.52
N ASP A 206 -23.44 -14.54 -9.40
CA ASP A 206 -23.77 -13.90 -8.12
C ASP A 206 -25.24 -14.01 -7.76
N TRP A 207 -26.11 -13.91 -8.75
CA TRP A 207 -27.54 -14.13 -8.58
C TRP A 207 -27.98 -15.41 -9.28
N VAL A 208 -28.70 -16.26 -8.56
CA VAL A 208 -29.25 -17.51 -9.07
C VAL A 208 -30.75 -17.56 -8.78
N GLN A 209 -31.55 -17.54 -9.83
CA GLN A 209 -32.99 -17.72 -9.80
C GLN A 209 -33.31 -19.17 -10.18
N ILE A 210 -33.86 -19.94 -9.24
CA ILE A 210 -34.25 -21.33 -9.45
C ILE A 210 -35.71 -21.35 -9.88
N GLU A 211 -35.98 -21.84 -11.09
CA GLU A 211 -37.34 -22.02 -11.59
C GLU A 211 -37.88 -23.40 -11.24
N VAL A 212 -37.03 -24.42 -11.37
CA VAL A 212 -37.37 -25.81 -11.05
C VAL A 212 -36.13 -26.49 -10.46
N ASN A 213 -36.24 -27.01 -9.23
CA ASN A 213 -35.27 -27.94 -8.68
C ASN A 213 -36.01 -29.13 -8.07
N THR A 214 -35.92 -30.29 -8.73
CA THR A 214 -36.42 -31.56 -8.18
C THR A 214 -35.27 -32.54 -7.92
N THR A 215 -34.04 -32.03 -7.85
CA THR A 215 -32.84 -32.82 -7.56
C THR A 215 -32.75 -33.12 -6.06
N PRO A 216 -31.91 -34.07 -5.61
CA PRO A 216 -31.75 -34.34 -4.19
C PRO A 216 -30.91 -33.27 -3.46
N LEU A 217 -30.34 -32.30 -4.17
CA LEU A 217 -29.54 -31.22 -3.60
C LEU A 217 -30.44 -30.02 -3.32
N CYS A 218 -30.26 -29.40 -2.14
CA CYS A 218 -30.97 -28.18 -1.81
C CYS A 218 -30.54 -27.00 -2.70
N ASP A 219 -31.43 -26.03 -2.80
CA ASP A 219 -31.30 -24.86 -3.66
C ASP A 219 -30.03 -24.07 -3.37
N GLU A 220 -29.72 -23.82 -2.09
CA GLU A 220 -28.55 -23.07 -1.66
C GLU A 220 -27.26 -23.80 -2.01
N PHE A 221 -27.27 -25.14 -1.96
CA PHE A 221 -26.11 -25.94 -2.33
C PHE A 221 -25.84 -25.89 -3.83
N ILE A 222 -26.89 -25.93 -4.65
CA ILE A 222 -26.78 -25.72 -6.10
C ILE A 222 -26.27 -24.30 -6.39
N ALA A 223 -26.84 -23.28 -5.76
CA ALA A 223 -26.43 -21.89 -5.93
C ALA A 223 -24.95 -21.69 -5.56
N HIS A 224 -24.49 -22.29 -4.45
CA HIS A 224 -23.09 -22.28 -4.04
C HIS A 224 -22.17 -22.91 -5.09
N ARG A 225 -22.52 -24.10 -5.60
CA ARG A 225 -21.72 -24.80 -6.64
C ARG A 225 -21.64 -24.00 -7.92
N VAL A 226 -22.77 -23.47 -8.39
CA VAL A 226 -22.86 -22.68 -9.62
C VAL A 226 -22.10 -21.35 -9.48
N GLY A 227 -22.13 -20.74 -8.29
CA GLY A 227 -21.37 -19.53 -7.98
C GLY A 227 -19.85 -19.68 -8.07
N LEU A 228 -19.32 -20.90 -7.91
CA LEU A 228 -17.89 -21.21 -7.99
C LEU A 228 -17.42 -21.66 -9.38
N ILE A 229 -18.31 -21.73 -10.37
CA ILE A 229 -17.92 -22.07 -11.74
C ILE A 229 -17.17 -20.87 -12.35
N PRO A 230 -15.90 -21.03 -12.77
CA PRO A 230 -15.16 -19.94 -13.39
C PRO A 230 -15.75 -19.62 -14.76
N LEU A 231 -15.89 -18.32 -15.08
CA LEU A 231 -16.36 -17.83 -16.37
C LEU A 231 -15.24 -17.10 -17.10
N THR A 232 -15.13 -17.30 -18.41
CA THR A 232 -14.20 -16.56 -19.26
C THR A 232 -14.55 -15.08 -19.25
N SER A 233 -13.57 -14.22 -19.00
CA SER A 233 -13.85 -12.79 -18.78
C SER A 233 -12.86 -11.81 -19.43
N ASP A 234 -11.82 -12.31 -20.11
CA ASP A 234 -10.72 -11.51 -20.66
C ASP A 234 -11.16 -10.32 -21.53
N GLN A 235 -12.22 -10.47 -22.33
CA GLN A 235 -12.63 -9.44 -23.29
C GLN A 235 -13.69 -8.47 -22.74
N VAL A 236 -14.34 -8.83 -21.63
CA VAL A 236 -15.58 -8.20 -21.16
C VAL A 236 -15.39 -7.51 -19.82
N VAL A 237 -14.55 -8.05 -18.94
CA VAL A 237 -14.41 -7.58 -17.55
C VAL A 237 -14.07 -6.10 -17.44
N ASP A 238 -13.21 -5.57 -18.31
CA ASP A 238 -12.79 -4.16 -18.27
C ASP A 238 -13.90 -3.20 -18.69
N ARG A 239 -14.76 -3.62 -19.62
CA ARG A 239 -15.86 -2.80 -20.15
C ARG A 239 -17.09 -2.85 -19.25
N MET A 240 -17.27 -3.98 -18.55
CA MET A 240 -18.38 -4.20 -17.64
C MET A 240 -18.27 -3.29 -16.42
N ARG A 241 -19.39 -2.63 -16.07
CA ARG A 241 -19.47 -1.78 -14.88
C ARG A 241 -19.77 -2.64 -13.66
N TYR A 242 -19.29 -2.21 -12.48
CA TYR A 242 -19.80 -2.77 -11.24
C TYR A 242 -21.28 -2.42 -11.10
N THR A 243 -22.11 -3.36 -10.68
CA THR A 243 -23.56 -3.16 -10.59
C THR A 243 -23.93 -2.03 -9.63
N ARG A 244 -23.15 -1.83 -8.55
CA ARG A 244 -23.33 -0.71 -7.61
C ARG A 244 -23.07 0.67 -8.22
N ASP A 245 -22.34 0.74 -9.33
CA ASP A 245 -22.04 1.97 -10.07
C ASP A 245 -22.94 2.13 -11.30
N CYS A 246 -23.86 1.18 -11.54
CA CYS A 246 -24.79 1.21 -12.66
C CYS A 246 -26.08 1.94 -12.26
N GLN A 247 -26.73 2.58 -13.24
CA GLN A 247 -27.98 3.34 -13.03
C GLN A 247 -29.26 2.51 -13.31
N CYS A 248 -29.15 1.19 -13.49
CA CYS A 248 -30.31 0.33 -13.71
C CYS A 248 -30.91 -0.15 -12.38
N ASP A 249 -32.21 -0.45 -12.38
CA ASP A 249 -32.91 -0.93 -11.18
C ASP A 249 -32.47 -2.36 -10.78
N ASP A 250 -32.41 -3.29 -11.75
CA ASP A 250 -32.02 -4.69 -11.52
C ASP A 250 -30.73 -5.03 -12.29
N PHE A 251 -30.87 -5.53 -13.52
CA PHE A 251 -29.77 -6.00 -14.36
C PHE A 251 -29.90 -5.47 -15.79
N CYS A 252 -28.80 -5.02 -16.36
CA CYS A 252 -28.71 -4.61 -17.76
C CYS A 252 -27.50 -5.27 -18.44
N SER A 253 -27.40 -5.14 -19.77
CA SER A 253 -26.30 -5.70 -20.56
C SER A 253 -24.91 -5.15 -20.22
N GLU A 254 -24.84 -4.01 -19.54
CA GLU A 254 -23.57 -3.34 -19.17
C GLU A 254 -23.05 -3.77 -17.78
N CYS A 255 -23.91 -4.34 -16.92
CA CYS A 255 -23.60 -4.63 -15.52
C CYS A 255 -23.80 -6.10 -15.10
N ALA A 256 -24.44 -6.92 -15.94
CA ALA A 256 -24.64 -8.34 -15.70
C ALA A 256 -24.71 -9.14 -17.02
N VAL A 257 -24.24 -10.39 -16.99
CA VAL A 257 -24.42 -11.36 -18.09
C VAL A 257 -25.37 -12.46 -17.62
N GLU A 258 -26.40 -12.75 -18.40
CA GLU A 258 -27.36 -13.81 -18.12
C GLU A 258 -26.89 -15.16 -18.66
N LEU A 259 -26.94 -16.19 -17.82
CA LEU A 259 -26.73 -17.60 -18.19
C LEU A 259 -27.96 -18.40 -17.79
N THR A 260 -28.33 -19.39 -18.60
CA THR A 260 -29.46 -20.28 -18.32
C THR A 260 -29.01 -21.73 -18.35
N LEU A 261 -29.56 -22.55 -17.46
CA LEU A 261 -29.38 -23.99 -17.45
C LEU A 261 -30.75 -24.64 -17.40
N ASN A 262 -31.03 -25.54 -18.34
CA ASN A 262 -32.25 -26.32 -18.35
C ASN A 262 -31.91 -27.76 -18.69
N HIS A 263 -31.90 -28.61 -17.66
CA HIS A 263 -31.55 -30.02 -17.79
C HIS A 263 -32.64 -30.90 -17.16
N LYS A 264 -33.17 -31.85 -17.93
CA LYS A 264 -34.16 -32.84 -17.48
C LYS A 264 -33.68 -34.24 -17.81
N CYS A 265 -33.67 -35.12 -16.82
CA CYS A 265 -33.29 -36.52 -17.02
C CYS A 265 -34.53 -37.35 -17.41
N THR A 266 -34.59 -37.78 -18.67
CA THR A 266 -35.69 -38.61 -19.20
C THR A 266 -35.38 -40.11 -19.15
N ASP A 267 -34.10 -40.46 -19.14
CA ASP A 267 -33.64 -41.83 -19.30
C ASP A 267 -33.54 -42.53 -17.94
N ASP A 268 -33.62 -43.87 -17.94
CA ASP A 268 -33.48 -44.68 -16.71
C ASP A 268 -32.05 -44.66 -16.15
N LYS A 269 -31.07 -44.20 -16.93
CA LYS A 269 -29.68 -44.03 -16.50
C LYS A 269 -29.51 -42.72 -15.74
N SER A 270 -28.63 -42.73 -14.74
CA SER A 270 -28.28 -41.49 -14.02
C SER A 270 -27.55 -40.53 -14.96
N HIS A 271 -28.04 -39.30 -15.07
CA HIS A 271 -27.42 -38.24 -15.89
C HIS A 271 -26.75 -37.19 -15.00
N SER A 272 -25.67 -36.62 -15.50
CA SER A 272 -24.94 -35.54 -14.84
C SER A 272 -25.34 -34.21 -15.48
N ALA A 273 -25.92 -33.30 -14.71
CA ALA A 273 -26.03 -31.91 -15.10
C ALA A 273 -24.64 -31.27 -14.95
N THR A 274 -24.05 -30.82 -16.05
CA THR A 274 -22.71 -30.22 -16.10
C THR A 274 -22.74 -28.82 -16.72
N THR A 275 -21.60 -28.13 -16.73
CA THR A 275 -21.43 -26.82 -17.39
C THR A 275 -21.71 -26.84 -18.89
N ALA A 276 -21.66 -28.00 -19.57
CA ALA A 276 -22.01 -28.12 -20.98
C ALA A 276 -23.45 -27.70 -21.29
N ALA A 277 -24.37 -27.87 -20.33
CA ALA A 277 -25.78 -27.51 -20.49
C ALA A 277 -26.07 -26.03 -20.19
N MET A 278 -25.07 -25.24 -19.76
CA MET A 278 -25.23 -23.81 -19.54
C MET A 278 -25.14 -23.04 -20.86
N VAL A 279 -26.13 -22.19 -21.10
CA VAL A 279 -26.20 -21.31 -22.27
C VAL A 279 -26.08 -19.86 -21.79
N SER A 280 -25.02 -19.19 -22.23
CA SER A 280 -24.82 -17.76 -21.96
C SER A 280 -25.46 -16.90 -23.03
N LYS A 281 -25.96 -15.72 -22.62
CA LYS A 281 -26.45 -14.69 -23.53
C LYS A 281 -25.30 -13.97 -24.26
N ASP A 282 -24.10 -13.93 -23.67
CA ASP A 282 -22.89 -13.41 -24.28
C ASP A 282 -21.90 -14.55 -24.52
N SER A 283 -21.57 -14.82 -25.78
CA SER A 283 -20.66 -15.90 -26.17
C SER A 283 -19.23 -15.73 -25.67
N ARG A 284 -18.85 -14.52 -25.23
CA ARG A 284 -17.52 -14.23 -24.66
C ARG A 284 -17.43 -14.57 -23.17
N VAL A 285 -18.57 -14.73 -22.51
CA VAL A 285 -18.68 -15.05 -21.08
C VAL A 285 -19.36 -16.40 -20.92
N VAL A 286 -18.55 -17.46 -20.94
CA VAL A 286 -18.98 -18.85 -20.86
C VAL A 286 -18.17 -19.58 -19.79
N PRO A 287 -18.61 -20.76 -19.30
CA PRO A 287 -17.79 -21.55 -18.37
C PRO A 287 -16.38 -21.79 -18.92
N ALA A 288 -15.36 -21.56 -18.11
CA ALA A 288 -13.95 -21.68 -18.51
C ALA A 288 -13.44 -23.14 -18.56
N CYS A 289 -14.32 -24.10 -18.87
CA CYS A 289 -14.05 -25.53 -18.81
C CYS A 289 -14.82 -26.30 -19.90
N GLY A 290 -14.46 -27.58 -20.06
CA GLY A 290 -15.20 -28.52 -20.89
C GLY A 290 -15.43 -28.09 -22.34
N ILE A 291 -16.68 -28.25 -22.82
CA ILE A 291 -17.04 -27.98 -24.22
C ILE A 291 -16.83 -26.51 -24.62
N HIS A 292 -17.01 -25.60 -23.66
CA HIS A 292 -16.88 -24.15 -23.89
C HIS A 292 -15.42 -23.72 -24.06
N LYS A 293 -14.48 -24.46 -23.45
CA LYS A 293 -13.03 -24.23 -23.62
C LYS A 293 -12.47 -24.86 -24.90
N LYS A 294 -12.98 -26.02 -25.33
CA LYS A 294 -12.59 -26.67 -26.61
C LYS A 294 -12.83 -25.78 -27.83
N LEU A 295 -13.78 -24.86 -27.77
CA LEU A 295 -14.04 -23.89 -28.84
C LEU A 295 -12.96 -22.79 -28.93
N LEU A 296 -12.12 -22.65 -27.90
CA LEU A 296 -11.11 -21.59 -27.77
C LEU A 296 -9.67 -22.12 -27.91
N GLU A 297 -9.42 -23.39 -27.57
CA GLU A 297 -8.11 -24.04 -27.64
C GLU A 297 -8.23 -25.45 -28.24
N GLU A 298 -7.38 -25.76 -29.24
CA GLU A 298 -7.48 -26.95 -30.09
C GLU A 298 -6.88 -28.23 -29.46
N TYR A 299 -6.16 -28.11 -28.34
CA TYR A 299 -5.46 -29.22 -27.67
C TYR A 299 -5.83 -29.33 -26.18
N GLY A 300 -6.38 -30.46 -25.77
CA GLY A 300 -6.65 -30.83 -24.37
C GLY A 300 -7.96 -31.58 -24.13
N GLU A 301 -7.94 -32.62 -23.29
CA GLU A 301 -9.16 -33.22 -22.74
C GLU A 301 -9.70 -32.35 -21.61
N TYR A 302 -10.59 -31.42 -21.95
CA TYR A 302 -11.30 -30.62 -20.97
C TYR A 302 -12.61 -31.31 -20.57
N GLU A 303 -12.73 -31.65 -19.29
CA GLU A 303 -13.97 -32.13 -18.69
C GLU A 303 -14.88 -30.97 -18.27
N ASP A 304 -16.19 -31.18 -18.38
CA ASP A 304 -17.20 -30.26 -17.88
C ASP A 304 -17.35 -30.39 -16.36
N ILE A 305 -17.58 -29.28 -15.66
CA ILE A 305 -17.77 -29.28 -14.21
C ILE A 305 -19.15 -29.87 -13.87
N LEU A 306 -19.17 -30.89 -13.02
CA LEU A 306 -20.39 -31.50 -12.50
C LEU A 306 -21.13 -30.55 -11.55
N ILE A 307 -22.39 -30.25 -11.84
CA ILE A 307 -23.27 -29.46 -10.97
C ILE A 307 -24.07 -30.40 -10.07
N ALA A 308 -24.83 -31.33 -10.64
CA ALA A 308 -25.67 -32.28 -9.92
C ALA A 308 -25.79 -33.62 -10.67
N LYS A 309 -25.91 -34.72 -9.93
CA LYS A 309 -26.30 -36.03 -10.49
C LYS A 309 -27.80 -36.21 -10.34
N MET A 310 -28.45 -36.64 -11.39
CA MET A 310 -29.91 -36.70 -11.51
C MET A 310 -30.36 -38.09 -11.96
N ARG A 311 -31.51 -38.55 -11.45
CA ARG A 311 -32.22 -39.75 -11.92
C ARG A 311 -33.41 -39.37 -12.79
N LYS A 312 -33.97 -40.39 -13.46
CA LYS A 312 -35.17 -40.27 -14.29
C LYS A 312 -36.28 -39.46 -13.60
N GLY A 313 -36.83 -38.51 -14.35
CA GLY A 313 -37.91 -37.63 -13.90
C GLY A 313 -37.44 -36.36 -13.20
N GLN A 314 -36.18 -36.27 -12.77
CA GLN A 314 -35.67 -35.05 -12.14
C GLN A 314 -35.35 -33.97 -13.17
N GLN A 315 -35.56 -32.71 -12.79
CA GLN A 315 -35.27 -31.52 -13.58
C GLN A 315 -34.57 -30.45 -12.74
N LEU A 316 -33.63 -29.77 -13.39
CA LEU A 316 -32.96 -28.58 -12.87
C LEU A 316 -33.05 -27.47 -13.92
N LYS A 317 -33.76 -26.39 -13.58
CA LYS A 317 -33.91 -25.20 -14.41
C LYS A 317 -33.60 -23.95 -13.59
N LEU A 318 -32.57 -23.21 -14.02
CA LEU A 318 -32.08 -22.03 -13.33
C LEU A 318 -31.66 -20.94 -14.31
N ARG A 319 -31.86 -19.69 -13.88
CA ARG A 319 -31.36 -18.47 -14.51
C ARG A 319 -30.31 -17.85 -13.60
N CYS A 320 -29.16 -17.51 -14.15
CA CYS A 320 -28.02 -16.98 -13.43
C CYS A 320 -27.64 -15.62 -13.98
N PHE A 321 -27.28 -14.70 -13.10
CA PHE A 321 -26.71 -13.42 -13.48
C PHE A 321 -25.28 -13.33 -12.95
N ALA A 322 -24.33 -13.25 -13.87
CA ALA A 322 -22.92 -13.08 -13.57
C ALA A 322 -22.56 -11.60 -13.51
N ARG A 323 -21.80 -11.22 -12.49
CA ARG A 323 -21.44 -9.84 -12.17
C ARG A 323 -19.93 -9.69 -12.05
N LYS A 324 -19.44 -8.50 -12.37
CA LYS A 324 -18.06 -8.09 -12.10
C LYS A 324 -17.84 -7.93 -10.59
N GLY A 325 -16.79 -8.57 -10.09
CA GLY A 325 -16.37 -8.49 -8.68
C GLY A 325 -14.87 -8.78 -8.56
N PHE A 326 -14.33 -8.75 -7.34
CA PHE A 326 -12.92 -9.04 -7.06
C PHE A 326 -12.79 -9.90 -5.79
N GLY A 327 -11.68 -10.65 -5.68
CA GLY A 327 -11.51 -11.70 -4.68
C GLY A 327 -11.63 -11.28 -3.21
N LYS A 328 -11.44 -10.00 -2.88
CA LYS A 328 -11.64 -9.46 -1.52
C LYS A 328 -13.11 -9.44 -1.10
N GLU A 329 -14.06 -9.37 -2.04
CA GLU A 329 -15.49 -9.47 -1.73
C GLU A 329 -15.89 -10.93 -1.48
N HIS A 330 -15.46 -11.85 -2.35
CA HIS A 330 -15.69 -13.29 -2.18
C HIS A 330 -14.67 -14.09 -3.01
N ALA A 331 -14.27 -15.28 -2.50
CA ALA A 331 -13.26 -16.13 -3.13
C ALA A 331 -13.61 -16.60 -4.56
N LYS A 332 -14.90 -16.61 -4.92
CA LYS A 332 -15.37 -16.94 -6.29
C LYS A 332 -14.86 -16.00 -7.37
N TRP A 333 -14.47 -14.77 -7.00
CA TRP A 333 -13.86 -13.81 -7.92
C TRP A 333 -12.33 -13.82 -7.89
N ASN A 334 -11.70 -14.83 -7.30
CA ASN A 334 -10.26 -15.02 -7.39
C ASN A 334 -9.89 -15.56 -8.79
N PRO A 335 -9.15 -14.81 -9.63
CA PRO A 335 -8.76 -15.28 -10.96
C PRO A 335 -7.65 -16.33 -10.92
N THR A 336 -6.94 -16.47 -9.81
CA THR A 336 -5.75 -17.32 -9.68
C THR A 336 -6.10 -18.66 -9.03
N ALA A 337 -5.53 -19.74 -9.56
CA ALA A 337 -5.47 -21.02 -8.86
C ALA A 337 -4.37 -20.98 -7.80
N SER A 338 -3.19 -20.48 -8.17
CA SER A 338 -2.05 -20.33 -7.29
C SER A 338 -1.21 -19.12 -7.70
N VAL A 339 -0.60 -18.46 -6.70
CA VAL A 339 0.45 -17.48 -6.91
C VAL A 339 1.66 -17.89 -6.08
N SER A 340 2.58 -18.61 -6.71
CA SER A 340 3.86 -18.96 -6.11
C SER A 340 4.73 -17.72 -6.01
N PHE A 341 5.47 -17.61 -4.91
CA PHE A 341 6.32 -16.49 -4.61
C PHE A 341 7.48 -16.99 -3.76
N GLU A 342 8.68 -16.80 -4.28
CA GLU A 342 9.91 -17.22 -3.63
C GLU A 342 11.00 -16.16 -3.82
N TYR A 343 11.86 -16.02 -2.82
CA TYR A 343 13.06 -15.21 -2.87
C TYR A 343 14.12 -15.88 -1.99
N ASP A 344 15.39 -15.63 -2.29
CA ASP A 344 16.53 -16.21 -1.58
C ASP A 344 16.45 -17.76 -1.42
N PRO A 345 16.39 -18.53 -2.53
CA PRO A 345 16.21 -19.98 -2.50
C PRO A 345 17.34 -20.74 -1.78
N ASP A 346 18.52 -20.11 -1.71
CA ASP A 346 19.73 -20.68 -1.11
C ASP A 346 19.91 -20.24 0.36
N ASN A 347 18.94 -19.50 0.91
CA ASN A 347 18.93 -18.95 2.27
C ASN A 347 20.19 -18.14 2.62
N ALA A 348 20.73 -17.37 1.68
CA ALA A 348 21.94 -16.57 1.89
C ALA A 348 21.74 -15.45 2.94
N LEU A 349 20.53 -14.90 3.03
CA LEU A 349 20.17 -13.81 3.94
C LEU A 349 19.83 -14.29 5.36
N ARG A 350 19.64 -15.60 5.56
CA ARG A 350 19.22 -16.20 6.84
C ARG A 350 17.92 -15.59 7.39
N HIS A 351 16.95 -15.36 6.50
CA HIS A 351 15.59 -15.01 6.91
C HIS A 351 14.84 -16.20 7.54
N THR A 352 15.30 -17.42 7.26
CA THR A 352 14.93 -18.64 7.98
C THR A 352 16.19 -19.28 8.54
N ASP A 353 16.10 -19.90 9.72
CA ASP A 353 17.19 -20.66 10.31
C ASP A 353 16.87 -22.14 10.22
N TYR A 354 17.68 -22.90 9.48
CA TYR A 354 17.53 -24.35 9.40
C TYR A 354 18.28 -25.02 10.56
N PRO A 355 17.60 -25.77 11.45
CA PRO A 355 18.29 -26.51 12.51
C PRO A 355 19.23 -27.58 11.94
N LYS A 356 18.85 -28.16 10.80
CA LYS A 356 19.59 -29.16 10.04
C LYS A 356 19.40 -28.92 8.53
N PRO A 357 20.24 -28.09 7.90
CA PRO A 357 20.10 -27.74 6.48
C PRO A 357 20.04 -28.94 5.53
N GLU A 358 20.74 -30.03 5.87
CA GLU A 358 20.81 -31.26 5.07
C GLU A 358 19.48 -32.01 4.89
N GLU A 359 18.52 -31.80 5.79
CA GLU A 359 17.20 -32.44 5.74
C GLU A 359 16.25 -31.74 4.75
N TRP A 360 16.59 -30.53 4.29
CA TRP A 360 15.71 -29.73 3.43
C TRP A 360 15.98 -29.98 1.93
N PRO A 361 14.92 -30.16 1.12
CA PRO A 361 15.06 -30.27 -0.32
C PRO A 361 15.51 -28.93 -0.92
N LYS A 362 16.18 -28.98 -2.08
CA LYS A 362 16.52 -27.78 -2.84
C LYS A 362 15.30 -27.26 -3.57
N SER A 363 15.16 -25.94 -3.59
CA SER A 363 14.26 -25.25 -4.52
C SER A 363 14.69 -25.48 -5.97
N GLU A 364 13.74 -25.41 -6.89
CA GLU A 364 13.99 -25.40 -8.35
C GLU A 364 14.82 -24.19 -8.78
N TYR A 365 14.79 -23.10 -8.00
CA TYR A 365 15.52 -21.87 -8.27
C TYR A 365 16.88 -21.79 -7.56
N SER A 366 17.27 -22.83 -6.82
CA SER A 366 18.55 -22.91 -6.12
C SER A 366 19.72 -22.91 -7.11
N SER A 367 20.75 -22.11 -6.80
CA SER A 367 21.99 -22.06 -7.59
C SER A 367 23.11 -22.93 -7.01
N LEU A 368 22.87 -23.55 -5.85
CA LEU A 368 23.87 -24.36 -5.15
C LEU A 368 24.13 -25.69 -5.84
N HIS A 369 25.40 -25.96 -6.13
CA HIS A 369 25.85 -27.24 -6.68
C HIS A 369 26.15 -28.28 -5.59
N GLY A 370 26.08 -29.57 -5.96
CA GLY A 370 26.42 -30.68 -5.07
C GLY A 370 25.48 -30.84 -3.87
N ASN A 371 26.04 -31.20 -2.71
CA ASN A 371 25.29 -31.51 -1.48
C ASN A 371 24.99 -30.29 -0.59
N LEU A 372 25.47 -29.10 -0.94
CA LEU A 372 25.18 -27.88 -0.20
C LEU A 372 23.68 -27.57 -0.29
N ARG A 373 22.99 -27.50 0.85
CA ARG A 373 21.54 -27.18 0.95
C ARG A 373 21.26 -25.75 1.42
N GLU A 374 22.28 -25.07 1.89
CA GLU A 374 22.22 -23.69 2.36
C GLU A 374 23.51 -22.99 1.93
N SER A 375 23.43 -21.69 1.66
CA SER A 375 24.59 -20.87 1.32
C SER A 375 25.64 -20.98 2.43
N PRO A 376 26.90 -21.34 2.12
CA PRO A 376 27.97 -21.49 3.10
C PRO A 376 28.38 -20.15 3.73
N THR A 377 28.09 -19.04 3.06
CA THR A 377 28.35 -17.68 3.54
C THR A 377 27.04 -16.96 3.81
N VAL A 378 26.93 -16.37 4.99
CA VAL A 378 25.82 -15.49 5.35
C VAL A 378 26.08 -14.11 4.75
N ASP A 379 25.14 -13.62 3.96
CA ASP A 379 25.18 -12.28 3.39
C ASP A 379 24.51 -11.28 4.36
N VAL A 380 25.28 -10.85 5.37
CA VAL A 380 24.79 -9.99 6.47
C VAL A 380 24.36 -8.60 5.98
N GLY A 381 24.90 -8.13 4.86
CA GLY A 381 24.53 -6.86 4.22
C GLY A 381 23.70 -7.03 2.95
N GLY A 382 23.28 -8.26 2.66
CA GLY A 382 22.52 -8.60 1.47
C GLY A 382 21.08 -8.11 1.53
N GLU A 383 20.45 -8.01 0.36
CA GLU A 383 19.06 -7.57 0.25
C GLU A 383 18.28 -8.47 -0.72
N PRO A 384 16.98 -8.72 -0.48
CA PRO A 384 16.14 -9.42 -1.44
C PRO A 384 15.99 -8.62 -2.74
N ARG A 385 16.64 -9.05 -3.81
CA ARG A 385 16.62 -8.38 -5.12
C ARG A 385 15.90 -9.15 -6.22
N LYS A 386 15.94 -10.49 -6.15
CA LYS A 386 15.36 -11.37 -7.15
C LYS A 386 14.17 -12.12 -6.55
N PHE A 387 13.02 -12.00 -7.19
CA PHE A 387 11.77 -12.63 -6.81
C PHE A 387 11.31 -13.53 -7.94
N TRP A 388 11.05 -14.79 -7.63
CA TRP A 388 10.47 -15.75 -8.55
C TRP A 388 8.98 -15.82 -8.24
N MET A 389 8.15 -15.53 -9.25
CA MET A 389 6.70 -15.55 -9.12
C MET A 389 6.10 -16.40 -10.24
N GLY A 390 5.30 -17.39 -9.87
CA GLY A 390 4.46 -18.15 -10.78
C GLY A 390 3.01 -17.77 -10.57
N VAL A 391 2.34 -17.30 -11.62
CA VAL A 391 0.90 -16.99 -11.59
C VAL A 391 0.18 -18.06 -12.38
N GLU A 392 -0.56 -18.90 -11.69
CA GLU A 392 -1.40 -19.93 -12.28
C GLU A 392 -2.85 -19.45 -12.31
N SER A 393 -3.46 -19.47 -13.50
CA SER A 393 -4.84 -19.04 -13.67
C SER A 393 -5.85 -20.14 -13.32
N SER A 394 -7.00 -19.75 -12.78
CA SER A 394 -8.20 -20.58 -12.65
C SER A 394 -8.88 -20.92 -13.99
N GLY A 395 -8.47 -20.27 -15.08
CA GLY A 395 -9.10 -20.33 -16.40
C GLY A 395 -10.05 -19.17 -16.71
N ALA A 396 -10.48 -18.41 -15.69
CA ALA A 396 -11.40 -17.26 -15.90
C ALA A 396 -10.76 -16.08 -16.65
N LEU A 397 -9.44 -15.90 -16.49
CA LEU A 397 -8.60 -14.91 -17.16
C LEU A 397 -7.29 -15.55 -17.59
N LYS A 398 -6.63 -15.08 -18.64
CA LYS A 398 -5.25 -15.51 -18.94
C LYS A 398 -4.28 -14.99 -17.89
N ALA A 399 -3.24 -15.78 -17.57
CA ALA A 399 -2.23 -15.40 -16.56
C ALA A 399 -1.55 -14.06 -16.88
N GLU A 400 -1.26 -13.79 -18.16
CA GLU A 400 -0.73 -12.50 -18.63
C GLU A 400 -1.66 -11.33 -18.30
N ASN A 401 -2.97 -11.52 -18.49
CA ASN A 401 -3.98 -10.50 -18.23
C ASN A 401 -4.19 -10.27 -16.74
N ILE A 402 -4.03 -11.31 -15.90
CA ILE A 402 -4.05 -11.16 -14.44
C ILE A 402 -2.91 -10.23 -13.99
N VAL A 403 -1.71 -10.42 -14.52
CA VAL A 403 -0.54 -9.59 -14.17
C VAL A 403 -0.72 -8.14 -14.65
N LEU A 404 -1.12 -7.95 -15.91
CA LEU A 404 -1.33 -6.61 -16.47
C LEU A 404 -2.45 -5.86 -15.76
N SER A 405 -3.58 -6.54 -15.51
CA SER A 405 -4.70 -5.96 -14.77
C SER A 405 -4.32 -5.65 -13.33
N GLY A 406 -3.55 -6.51 -12.67
CA GLY A 406 -3.06 -6.25 -11.31
C GLY A 406 -2.18 -5.00 -11.24
N LEU A 407 -1.29 -4.80 -12.22
CA LEU A 407 -0.49 -3.58 -12.31
C LEU A 407 -1.35 -2.34 -12.56
N ALA A 408 -2.36 -2.45 -13.42
CA ALA A 408 -3.30 -1.36 -13.70
C ALA A 408 -4.10 -0.98 -12.44
N VAL A 409 -4.63 -1.96 -11.70
CA VAL A 409 -5.36 -1.76 -10.44
C VAL A 409 -4.47 -1.09 -9.39
N LEU A 410 -3.21 -1.52 -9.24
CA LEU A 410 -2.28 -0.87 -8.32
C LEU A 410 -2.06 0.61 -8.70
N LYS A 411 -1.85 0.89 -9.99
CA LYS A 411 -1.65 2.24 -10.51
C LYS A 411 -2.87 3.13 -10.30
N GLU A 412 -4.06 2.62 -10.58
CA GLU A 412 -5.34 3.32 -10.36
C GLU A 412 -5.49 3.70 -8.89
N LYS A 413 -5.30 2.76 -7.96
CA LYS A 413 -5.39 3.02 -6.52
C LYS A 413 -4.39 4.07 -6.03
N LEU A 414 -3.16 4.02 -6.53
CA LEU A 414 -2.14 5.04 -6.19
C LEU A 414 -2.53 6.42 -6.73
N ASN A 415 -3.09 6.49 -7.94
CA ASN A 415 -3.59 7.74 -8.52
C ASN A 415 -4.80 8.28 -7.77
N ASP A 416 -5.71 7.41 -7.32
CA ASP A 416 -6.87 7.80 -6.52
C ASP A 416 -6.43 8.40 -5.19
N ILE A 417 -5.53 7.73 -4.48
CA ILE A 417 -4.97 8.24 -3.22
C ILE A 417 -4.27 9.58 -3.44
N ARG A 418 -3.47 9.71 -4.52
CA ARG A 418 -2.82 10.97 -4.87
C ARG A 418 -3.83 12.08 -5.16
N THR A 419 -4.91 11.76 -5.85
CA THR A 419 -5.96 12.73 -6.19
C THR A 419 -6.73 13.17 -4.95
N GLN A 420 -7.07 12.23 -4.06
CA GLN A 420 -7.72 12.55 -2.78
C GLN A 420 -6.80 13.39 -1.89
N LEU A 421 -5.50 13.07 -1.85
CA LEU A 421 -4.52 13.86 -1.12
C LEU A 421 -4.46 15.31 -1.67
N ALA A 422 -4.39 15.47 -2.99
CA ALA A 422 -4.40 16.80 -3.62
C ALA A 422 -5.70 17.58 -3.36
N ASN A 423 -6.85 16.89 -3.31
CA ASN A 423 -8.13 17.49 -2.97
C ASN A 423 -8.16 17.97 -1.51
N GLU A 424 -7.65 17.17 -0.57
CA GLU A 424 -7.56 17.56 0.84
C GLU A 424 -6.58 18.70 1.05
N GLU A 425 -5.44 18.70 0.35
CA GLU A 425 -4.52 19.84 0.33
C GLU A 425 -5.25 21.10 -0.16
N SER A 426 -6.00 21.01 -1.26
CA SER A 426 -6.77 22.14 -1.81
C SER A 426 -7.86 22.65 -0.85
N LYS A 427 -8.52 21.76 -0.10
CA LYS A 427 -9.47 22.14 0.95
C LYS A 427 -8.77 22.83 2.13
N MET A 428 -7.59 22.35 2.51
CA MET A 428 -6.78 23.01 3.53
C MET A 428 -6.38 24.43 3.09
N PHE A 429 -6.07 24.63 1.81
CA PHE A 429 -5.86 25.96 1.21
C PHE A 429 -7.12 26.84 1.10
N LEU A 430 -8.33 26.27 1.23
CA LEU A 430 -9.59 27.03 1.30
C LEU A 430 -9.98 27.40 2.74
N ILE A 431 -9.40 26.75 3.75
CA ILE A 431 -9.70 26.97 5.19
C ILE A 431 -8.68 27.94 5.84
N ILE A 432 -7.49 28.09 5.24
CA ILE A 432 -6.48 29.08 5.59
C ILE A 432 -6.64 30.29 4.65
#